data_AF-A0A2V8EPL1-F1
#
_entry.id   AF-A0A2V8EPL1-F1
#
_cell.length_a   1.000
_cell.length_b   1.000
_cell.length_c   1.000
_cell.angle_alpha   90.00
_cell.angle_beta   90.00
_cell.angle_gamma   90.00
#
_symmetry.space_group_name_H-M   'P 1'
#
loop_
_entity.id
_entity.type
_entity.pdbx_description
1 polymer ?
#
loop_
_entity_poly.entity_id
_entity_poly.type
_entity_poly.pdbx_seq_one_letter_code
_entity_poly.pdbx_strand_id
1 'polypeptide(L)'
;SPAIADEQWAIIAPVAHCAYTRATADTIVGERSMGDARLDYNEIVYGFFDRFLKGERNTQIASLPKVTYYTMGMNKWQTSDTWPPPGAQQATFYLASGGRANTLNGDGALAASAPDADKPDAFTYDPTNPVLSYGGNVCCTGNAVQAGAFDQRRMEARDDILVYTTEPFKGGTELSGPIVPTLYVSSDAKDTDFTVKVLDVYPDGRAYNLDESIQRLRYRDGYDKPLAWMESGKVYKVALQPLNTSNYFPAGHRLRIEVSSSNFPRFDRNLNTGGNNYDESRGVVAHNAVHHSKQYPSQLTITVVKRGAAPSQALPQK
;
A
#
# COMPACT_ATOMS: atom_id res chain seq x y z
N SER A 1 -10.35 3.25 -29.20
CA SER A 1 -9.47 3.23 -30.39
C SER A 1 -8.03 3.33 -29.92
N PRO A 2 -7.08 2.56 -30.47
CA PRO A 2 -5.65 2.67 -30.14
C PRO A 2 -5.14 4.11 -30.22
N ALA A 3 -5.58 4.88 -31.22
CA ALA A 3 -5.21 6.28 -31.40
C ALA A 3 -5.63 7.21 -30.24
N ILE A 4 -6.64 6.85 -29.45
CA ILE A 4 -7.05 7.61 -28.25
C ILE A 4 -6.26 7.14 -27.03
N ALA A 5 -5.96 5.84 -26.95
CA ALA A 5 -5.14 5.29 -25.86
C ALA A 5 -3.72 5.88 -25.89
N ASP A 6 -3.19 6.13 -27.09
CA ASP A 6 -1.88 6.78 -27.29
C ASP A 6 -1.86 8.26 -26.89
N GLU A 7 -3.00 8.86 -26.55
CA GLU A 7 -3.11 10.26 -26.11
C GLU A 7 -3.47 10.34 -24.62
N GLN A 8 -3.00 9.36 -23.84
CA GLN A 8 -3.13 9.32 -22.37
C GLN A 8 -1.78 9.45 -21.70
N TRP A 9 -1.73 10.25 -20.63
CA TRP A 9 -0.55 10.43 -19.79
C TRP A 9 -0.93 10.35 -18.31
N ALA A 10 -0.01 9.86 -17.50
CA ALA A 10 -0.14 9.78 -16.05
C ALA A 10 1.02 10.49 -15.36
N ILE A 11 0.70 11.29 -14.33
CA ILE A 11 1.69 11.91 -13.45
C ILE A 11 1.43 11.43 -12.02
N ILE A 12 2.40 10.74 -11.43
CA ILE A 12 2.29 10.15 -10.09
C ILE A 12 3.28 10.87 -9.17
N ALA A 13 2.77 11.79 -8.35
CA ALA A 13 3.56 12.64 -7.46
C ALA A 13 3.60 12.09 -6.03
N PRO A 14 4.64 12.42 -5.21
CA PRO A 14 4.78 11.90 -3.85
C PRO A 14 4.06 12.81 -2.84
N VAL A 15 2.83 13.23 -3.14
CA VAL A 15 2.10 14.29 -2.41
C VAL A 15 0.71 13.84 -1.95
N ALA A 16 0.19 14.49 -0.91
CA ALA A 16 -1.19 14.28 -0.47
C ALA A 16 -2.21 14.91 -1.44
N HIS A 17 -3.49 14.52 -1.30
CA HIS A 17 -4.57 14.75 -2.25
C HIS A 17 -4.66 16.18 -2.84
N CYS A 18 -4.58 17.22 -2.02
CA CYS A 18 -4.68 18.62 -2.47
C CYS A 18 -3.33 19.36 -2.62
N ALA A 19 -2.22 18.61 -2.64
CA ALA A 19 -0.88 19.18 -2.49
C ALA A 19 0.01 19.05 -3.73
N TYR A 20 -0.50 18.56 -4.87
CA TYR A 20 0.35 18.31 -6.04
C TYR A 20 1.05 19.57 -6.57
N THR A 21 0.42 20.74 -6.53
CA THR A 21 1.06 22.03 -6.88
C THR A 21 1.83 22.69 -5.74
N ARG A 22 1.91 22.06 -4.56
CA ARG A 22 2.47 22.65 -3.33
C ARG A 22 3.81 22.05 -2.92
N ALA A 23 4.37 21.17 -3.75
CA ALA A 23 5.72 20.66 -3.54
C ALA A 23 6.74 21.81 -3.54
N THR A 24 7.76 21.68 -2.71
CA THR A 24 8.89 22.62 -2.59
C THR A 24 10.20 21.88 -2.87
N ALA A 25 11.32 22.61 -2.87
CA ALA A 25 12.65 22.01 -2.99
C ALA A 25 12.98 21.06 -1.82
N ASP A 26 12.31 21.23 -0.67
CA ASP A 26 12.44 20.42 0.54
C ASP A 26 11.05 19.90 0.97
N THR A 27 10.41 19.13 0.07
CA THR A 27 9.06 18.61 0.33
C THR A 27 9.08 17.58 1.44
N ILE A 28 8.23 17.77 2.45
CA ILE A 28 7.96 16.78 3.51
C ILE A 28 6.50 16.34 3.39
N VAL A 29 6.26 15.02 3.44
CA VAL A 29 4.90 14.45 3.42
C VAL A 29 4.72 13.50 4.59
N GLY A 30 3.87 13.91 5.52
CA GLY A 30 3.83 13.34 6.87
C GLY A 30 5.11 13.74 7.62
N GLU A 31 5.89 12.75 8.01
CA GLU A 31 7.20 12.88 8.67
C GLU A 31 8.37 12.54 7.73
N ARG A 32 8.09 12.06 6.52
CA ARG A 32 9.12 11.63 5.57
C ARG A 32 9.52 12.74 4.61
N SER A 33 10.83 12.95 4.47
CA SER A 33 11.37 13.83 3.43
C SER A 33 11.25 13.20 2.05
N MET A 34 10.63 13.93 1.15
CA MET A 34 10.57 13.66 -0.28
C MET A 34 11.62 14.45 -1.04
N GLY A 35 12.41 15.34 -0.43
CA GLY A 35 13.37 16.19 -1.16
C GLY A 35 12.70 17.11 -2.18
N ASP A 36 13.37 17.40 -3.29
CA ASP A 36 12.77 18.20 -4.36
C ASP A 36 11.76 17.36 -5.14
N ALA A 37 10.48 17.65 -4.91
CA ALA A 37 9.35 17.03 -5.58
C ALA A 37 8.60 18.01 -6.48
N ARG A 38 9.17 19.19 -6.78
CA ARG A 38 8.56 20.16 -7.68
C ARG A 38 8.47 19.59 -9.10
N LEU A 39 7.41 19.97 -9.81
CA LEU A 39 7.20 19.70 -11.22
C LEU A 39 6.40 20.87 -11.80
N ASP A 40 6.67 21.28 -13.04
CA ASP A 40 5.93 22.36 -13.69
C ASP A 40 4.58 21.85 -14.21
N TYR A 41 3.62 21.65 -13.30
CA TYR A 41 2.29 21.17 -13.65
C TYR A 41 1.56 22.13 -14.60
N ASN A 42 1.81 23.45 -14.51
CA ASN A 42 1.16 24.43 -15.37
C ASN A 42 1.62 24.27 -16.81
N GLU A 43 2.93 24.19 -17.06
CA GLU A 43 3.47 23.96 -18.40
C GLU A 43 2.94 22.66 -19.02
N ILE A 44 2.84 21.59 -18.21
CA ILE A 44 2.33 20.29 -18.67
C ILE A 44 0.83 20.36 -18.99
N VAL A 45 0.02 20.92 -18.09
CA VAL A 45 -1.44 21.02 -18.26
C VAL A 45 -1.81 21.96 -19.41
N TYR A 46 -1.14 23.11 -19.53
CA TYR A 46 -1.36 24.03 -20.65
C TYR A 46 -0.91 23.39 -21.97
N GLY A 47 0.24 22.71 -22.00
CA GLY A 47 0.67 21.96 -23.17
C GLY A 47 -0.31 20.87 -23.61
N PHE A 48 -1.03 20.25 -22.67
CA PHE A 48 -2.14 19.34 -22.98
C PHE A 48 -3.31 20.08 -23.63
N PHE A 49 -3.78 21.18 -23.04
CA PHE A 49 -4.88 21.95 -23.64
C PHE A 49 -4.52 22.58 -24.97
N ASP A 50 -3.32 23.11 -25.15
CA ASP A 50 -2.85 23.69 -26.40
C ASP A 50 -2.85 22.64 -27.52
N ARG A 51 -2.45 21.39 -27.21
CA ARG A 51 -2.51 20.28 -28.15
C ARG A 51 -3.93 19.99 -28.64
N PHE A 52 -4.86 19.79 -27.71
CA PHE A 52 -6.19 19.28 -28.06
C PHE A 52 -7.22 20.36 -28.37
N LEU A 53 -7.07 21.56 -27.82
CA LEU A 53 -8.02 22.66 -28.00
C LEU A 53 -7.56 23.67 -29.05
N LYS A 54 -6.24 23.85 -29.24
CA LYS A 54 -5.68 24.77 -30.24
C LYS A 54 -5.02 24.07 -31.43
N GLY A 55 -4.83 22.75 -31.36
CA GLY A 55 -4.21 21.96 -32.43
C GLY A 55 -2.69 22.09 -32.51
N GLU A 56 -2.04 22.58 -31.45
CA GLU A 56 -0.59 22.73 -31.40
C GLU A 56 0.11 21.37 -31.31
N ARG A 57 1.14 21.14 -32.13
CA ARG A 57 1.81 19.83 -32.19
C ARG A 57 3.08 19.75 -31.36
N ASN A 58 3.72 20.88 -31.08
CA ASN A 58 4.99 20.97 -30.38
C ASN A 58 4.78 21.48 -28.95
N THR A 59 4.07 20.68 -28.13
CA THR A 59 3.76 21.04 -26.74
C THR A 59 4.58 20.19 -25.75
N GLN A 60 4.74 20.67 -24.52
CA GLN A 60 5.51 19.98 -23.48
C GLN A 60 5.03 18.54 -23.27
N ILE A 61 3.72 18.31 -23.18
CA ILE A 61 3.14 16.97 -22.98
C ILE A 61 3.49 16.00 -24.10
N ALA A 62 3.63 16.48 -25.35
CA ALA A 62 3.97 15.63 -26.49
C ALA A 62 5.41 15.12 -26.44
N SER A 63 6.28 15.78 -25.67
CA SER A 63 7.67 15.36 -25.44
C SER A 63 7.85 14.44 -24.23
N LEU A 64 6.84 14.34 -23.36
CA LEU A 64 6.90 13.51 -22.16
C LEU A 64 6.53 12.05 -22.48
N PRO A 65 7.24 11.07 -21.90
CA PRO A 65 6.79 9.69 -21.85
C PRO A 65 5.42 9.57 -21.20
N LYS A 66 4.72 8.46 -21.46
CA LYS A 66 3.31 8.27 -21.03
C LYS A 66 3.12 8.31 -19.53
N VAL A 67 4.15 7.99 -18.75
CA VAL A 67 4.10 7.97 -17.30
C VAL A 67 5.28 8.76 -16.74
N THR A 68 4.98 9.82 -16.01
CA THR A 68 5.94 10.54 -15.17
C THR A 68 5.64 10.19 -13.72
N TYR A 69 6.60 9.65 -12.97
CA TYR A 69 6.35 9.15 -11.62
C TYR A 69 7.50 9.48 -10.68
N TYR A 70 7.18 9.73 -9.43
CA TYR A 70 8.18 9.99 -8.40
C TYR A 70 8.58 8.71 -7.70
N THR A 71 9.87 8.44 -7.62
CA THR A 71 10.39 7.29 -6.87
C THR A 71 10.86 7.77 -5.50
N MET A 72 10.05 7.49 -4.48
CA MET A 72 10.35 7.79 -3.08
C MET A 72 11.60 7.03 -2.62
N GLY A 73 12.27 7.50 -1.57
CA GLY A 73 13.46 6.86 -1.00
C GLY A 73 14.75 7.20 -1.74
N MET A 74 14.73 7.24 -3.08
CA MET A 74 15.77 7.93 -3.85
C MET A 74 15.46 9.40 -4.12
N ASN A 75 14.18 9.77 -3.96
CA ASN A 75 13.64 11.11 -4.11
C ASN A 75 13.95 11.73 -5.48
N LYS A 76 13.48 11.06 -6.55
CA LYS A 76 13.66 11.51 -7.93
C LYS A 76 12.43 11.27 -8.78
N TRP A 77 12.15 12.24 -9.65
CA TRP A 77 11.25 12.06 -10.78
C TRP A 77 11.87 11.12 -11.82
N GLN A 78 11.05 10.21 -12.33
CA GLN A 78 11.35 9.24 -13.36
C GLN A 78 10.29 9.31 -14.46
N THR A 79 10.62 8.78 -15.62
CA THR A 79 9.69 8.66 -16.75
C THR A 79 9.71 7.26 -17.36
N SER A 80 8.60 6.87 -17.97
CA SER A 80 8.40 5.57 -18.64
C SER A 80 7.26 5.64 -19.64
N ASP A 81 7.29 4.84 -20.70
CA ASP A 81 6.16 4.70 -21.63
C ASP A 81 5.07 3.75 -21.13
N THR A 82 5.37 2.95 -20.12
CA THR A 82 4.42 1.99 -19.52
C THR A 82 4.39 2.10 -18.00
N TRP A 83 3.25 1.71 -17.42
CA TRP A 83 3.14 1.40 -15.99
C TRP A 83 2.67 -0.04 -15.82
N PRO A 84 3.41 -0.90 -15.10
CA PRO A 84 4.74 -0.68 -14.51
C PRO A 84 5.84 -0.33 -15.54
N PRO A 85 6.97 0.25 -15.10
CA PRO A 85 8.07 0.58 -16.01
C PRO A 85 8.75 -0.68 -16.61
N PRO A 86 9.44 -0.55 -17.75
CA PRO A 86 10.20 -1.65 -18.36
C PRO A 86 11.16 -2.32 -17.37
N GLY A 87 11.27 -3.65 -17.45
CA GLY A 87 12.11 -4.42 -16.54
C GLY A 87 11.48 -4.68 -15.16
N ALA A 88 10.25 -4.22 -14.92
CA ALA A 88 9.44 -4.63 -13.78
C ALA A 88 9.14 -6.14 -13.82
N GLN A 89 9.37 -6.82 -12.69
CA GLN A 89 9.15 -8.25 -12.50
C GLN A 89 8.40 -8.49 -11.20
N GLN A 90 7.50 -9.46 -11.20
CA GLN A 90 6.83 -9.87 -9.97
C GLN A 90 7.77 -10.68 -9.09
N ALA A 91 7.77 -10.39 -7.79
CA ALA A 91 8.38 -11.20 -6.76
C ALA A 91 7.34 -11.48 -5.68
N THR A 92 7.33 -12.71 -5.15
CA THR A 92 6.37 -13.12 -4.12
C THR A 92 7.11 -13.40 -2.82
N PHE A 93 6.61 -12.82 -1.74
CA PHE A 93 6.98 -13.19 -0.38
C PHE A 93 5.78 -13.87 0.30
N TYR A 94 6.03 -14.92 1.07
CA TYR A 94 5.04 -15.59 1.89
C TYR A 94 5.14 -15.09 3.32
N LEU A 95 4.00 -14.92 3.98
CA LEU A 95 3.97 -14.68 5.41
C LEU A 95 4.46 -15.96 6.11
N ALA A 96 5.25 -15.80 7.16
CA ALA A 96 5.75 -16.89 7.96
C ALA A 96 5.98 -16.41 9.40
N SER A 97 5.67 -17.25 10.38
CA SER A 97 5.94 -16.95 11.80
C SER A 97 5.91 -18.25 12.62
N GLY A 98 6.24 -18.14 13.90
CA GLY A 98 6.03 -19.18 14.90
C GLY A 98 4.61 -19.19 15.51
N GLY A 99 3.67 -18.42 14.96
CA GLY A 99 2.37 -18.08 15.57
C GLY A 99 2.46 -16.89 16.53
N ARG A 100 3.47 -16.02 16.36
CA ARG A 100 3.74 -14.87 17.24
C ARG A 100 4.16 -13.63 16.44
N ALA A 101 3.51 -13.36 15.31
CA ALA A 101 3.75 -12.14 14.53
C ALA A 101 3.19 -10.86 15.16
N ASN A 102 2.49 -10.94 16.30
CA ASN A 102 1.94 -9.77 17.00
C ASN A 102 3.07 -8.81 17.41
N THR A 103 2.84 -7.52 17.16
CA THR A 103 3.73 -6.40 17.45
C THR A 103 5.04 -6.39 16.65
N LEU A 104 5.76 -5.26 16.70
CA LEU A 104 7.11 -5.12 16.13
C LEU A 104 8.15 -6.08 16.73
N ASN A 105 7.88 -6.66 17.90
CA ASN A 105 8.76 -7.60 18.60
C ASN A 105 8.42 -9.07 18.29
N GLY A 106 7.43 -9.32 17.44
CA GLY A 106 7.03 -10.65 17.02
C GLY A 106 8.05 -11.35 16.11
N ASP A 107 7.75 -12.59 15.72
CA ASP A 107 8.60 -13.41 14.84
C ASP A 107 8.10 -13.49 13.39
N GLY A 108 7.24 -12.54 12.98
CA GLY A 108 6.69 -12.48 11.63
C GLY A 108 7.73 -12.08 10.57
N ALA A 109 7.83 -12.90 9.54
CA ALA A 109 8.75 -12.75 8.43
C ALA A 109 8.02 -12.77 7.07
N LEU A 110 8.60 -12.06 6.11
CA LEU A 110 8.29 -12.20 4.68
C LEU A 110 9.36 -13.09 4.04
N ALA A 111 9.01 -14.36 3.82
CA ALA A 111 9.91 -15.42 3.39
C ALA A 111 9.78 -15.76 1.90
N ALA A 112 10.80 -16.40 1.31
CA ALA A 112 10.79 -16.80 -0.11
C ALA A 112 9.90 -18.03 -0.40
N SER A 113 9.50 -18.78 0.65
CA SER A 113 8.67 -19.98 0.54
C SER A 113 7.66 -20.03 1.68
N ALA A 114 6.46 -20.53 1.40
CA ALA A 114 5.44 -20.76 2.42
C ALA A 114 5.90 -21.81 3.47
N PRO A 115 5.55 -21.64 4.76
CA PRO A 115 5.80 -22.63 5.80
C PRO A 115 5.13 -23.98 5.50
N ASP A 116 5.68 -25.08 6.02
CA ASP A 116 5.10 -26.41 5.82
C ASP A 116 3.80 -26.61 6.60
N ALA A 117 3.82 -26.28 7.89
CA ALA A 117 2.70 -26.44 8.81
C ALA A 117 2.03 -25.08 9.09
N ASP A 118 0.72 -25.11 9.25
CA ASP A 118 -0.05 -23.93 9.63
C ASP A 118 0.09 -23.64 11.12
N LYS A 119 0.57 -22.44 11.45
CA LYS A 119 0.68 -21.89 12.80
C LYS A 119 0.12 -20.48 12.78
N PRO A 120 -1.21 -20.32 12.71
CA PRO A 120 -1.81 -19.03 12.44
C PRO A 120 -1.47 -18.00 13.51
N ASP A 121 -1.27 -16.77 13.08
CA ASP A 121 -1.11 -15.61 13.96
C ASP A 121 -2.50 -15.09 14.35
N ALA A 122 -2.84 -15.18 15.63
CA ALA A 122 -4.14 -14.78 16.16
C ALA A 122 -4.08 -13.42 16.84
N PHE A 123 -5.17 -12.66 16.75
CA PHE A 123 -5.34 -11.39 17.44
C PHE A 123 -6.81 -11.09 17.72
N THR A 124 -7.04 -10.22 18.71
CA THR A 124 -8.38 -9.80 19.11
C THR A 124 -8.67 -8.41 18.55
N TYR A 125 -9.76 -8.29 17.80
CA TYR A 125 -10.26 -7.01 17.32
C TYR A 125 -11.50 -6.57 18.12
N ASP A 126 -11.35 -5.48 18.86
CA ASP A 126 -12.43 -4.79 19.56
C ASP A 126 -12.82 -3.50 18.80
N PRO A 127 -14.03 -3.40 18.24
CA PRO A 127 -14.47 -2.19 17.54
C PRO A 127 -14.47 -0.93 18.41
N THR A 128 -14.48 -1.04 19.74
CA THR A 128 -14.39 0.10 20.66
C THR A 128 -12.95 0.58 20.89
N ASN A 129 -11.95 -0.23 20.54
CA ASN A 129 -10.52 0.08 20.58
C ASN A 129 -9.85 -0.25 19.24
N PRO A 130 -10.23 0.40 18.13
CA PRO A 130 -9.66 0.13 16.81
C PRO A 130 -8.19 0.58 16.74
N VAL A 131 -7.44 -0.02 15.84
CA VAL A 131 -6.19 0.56 15.34
C VAL A 131 -6.51 1.88 14.65
N LEU A 132 -5.83 2.94 15.10
CA LEU A 132 -6.04 4.27 14.54
C LEU A 132 -5.27 4.44 13.23
N SER A 133 -5.79 5.28 12.34
CA SER A 133 -5.07 5.76 11.17
C SER A 133 -3.99 6.73 11.61
N TYR A 134 -2.74 6.43 11.25
CA TYR A 134 -1.59 7.28 11.52
C TYR A 134 -0.82 7.51 10.21
N GLY A 135 -1.17 8.58 9.50
CA GLY A 135 -0.69 8.80 8.14
C GLY A 135 -1.55 8.12 7.08
N GLY A 136 -0.89 7.80 5.96
CA GLY A 136 -1.46 7.07 4.83
C GLY A 136 -2.13 7.98 3.80
N ASN A 137 -2.86 7.34 2.90
CA ASN A 137 -3.58 7.91 1.77
C ASN A 137 -4.96 8.48 2.19
N VAL A 138 -5.01 9.08 3.38
CA VAL A 138 -6.21 9.75 3.87
C VAL A 138 -6.46 11.02 3.05
N CYS A 139 -7.71 11.19 2.59
CA CYS A 139 -8.21 12.47 2.09
C CYS A 139 -9.42 12.89 2.89
N CYS A 140 -9.64 14.19 2.98
CA CYS A 140 -10.98 14.72 3.12
C CYS A 140 -11.64 14.37 4.48
N THR A 141 -10.84 13.96 5.47
CA THR A 141 -11.26 13.64 6.85
C THR A 141 -11.19 14.86 7.79
N GLY A 142 -11.12 16.08 7.23
CA GLY A 142 -10.89 17.30 7.99
C GLY A 142 -9.56 17.26 8.74
N ASN A 143 -9.59 17.55 10.04
CA ASN A 143 -8.43 17.51 10.94
C ASN A 143 -8.32 16.20 11.73
N ALA A 144 -9.11 15.17 11.40
CA ALA A 144 -9.13 13.93 12.17
C ALA A 144 -7.84 13.11 12.05
N VAL A 145 -7.21 13.13 10.86
CA VAL A 145 -5.96 12.40 10.57
C VAL A 145 -5.12 13.22 9.61
N GLN A 146 -3.82 13.29 9.86
CA GLN A 146 -2.87 13.87 8.91
C GLN A 146 -2.46 12.83 7.87
N ALA A 147 -2.52 13.19 6.59
CA ALA A 147 -2.08 12.34 5.49
C ALA A 147 -0.55 12.32 5.34
N GLY A 148 -0.01 11.26 4.72
CA GLY A 148 1.40 11.14 4.39
C GLY A 148 2.12 9.99 5.11
N ALA A 149 3.44 9.95 5.00
CA ALA A 149 4.24 8.85 5.55
C ALA A 149 4.66 9.16 7.00
N PHE A 150 4.23 8.33 7.94
CA PHE A 150 4.50 8.47 9.38
C PHE A 150 5.20 7.22 9.91
N ASP A 151 6.02 7.40 10.94
CA ASP A 151 6.72 6.29 11.59
C ASP A 151 5.75 5.42 12.41
N GLN A 152 5.51 4.20 11.92
CA GLN A 152 4.48 3.31 12.46
C GLN A 152 4.89 2.58 13.74
N ARG A 153 6.15 2.66 14.20
CA ARG A 153 6.65 1.90 15.36
C ARG A 153 5.78 1.97 16.61
N ARG A 154 5.14 3.12 16.87
CA ARG A 154 4.22 3.27 18.02
C ARG A 154 2.93 2.48 17.84
N MET A 155 2.42 2.40 16.61
CA MET A 155 1.23 1.62 16.27
C MET A 155 1.54 0.14 16.35
N GLU A 156 2.69 -0.27 15.79
CA GLU A 156 3.19 -1.65 15.81
C GLU A 156 3.44 -2.22 17.21
N ALA A 157 3.27 -1.45 18.30
CA ALA A 157 3.33 -1.97 19.67
C ALA A 157 2.01 -2.66 20.10
N ARG A 158 0.94 -2.56 19.31
CA ARG A 158 -0.36 -3.16 19.62
C ARG A 158 -0.41 -4.64 19.26
N ASP A 159 -1.00 -5.44 20.14
CA ASP A 159 -1.17 -6.88 19.93
C ASP A 159 -2.11 -7.23 18.77
N ASP A 160 -2.98 -6.31 18.36
CA ASP A 160 -3.87 -6.45 17.21
C ASP A 160 -3.26 -5.98 15.88
N ILE A 161 -1.94 -5.77 15.86
CA ILE A 161 -1.17 -5.54 14.63
C ILE A 161 -0.14 -6.67 14.50
N LEU A 162 -0.31 -7.47 13.46
CA LEU A 162 0.65 -8.50 13.06
C LEU A 162 1.69 -7.86 12.13
N VAL A 163 2.98 -8.08 12.40
CA VAL A 163 4.09 -7.46 11.67
C VAL A 163 4.92 -8.53 10.97
N TYR A 164 5.06 -8.43 9.65
CA TYR A 164 5.88 -9.33 8.84
C TYR A 164 6.95 -8.54 8.08
N THR A 165 8.21 -8.90 8.26
CA THR A 165 9.34 -8.13 7.69
C THR A 165 10.28 -9.03 6.89
N THR A 166 10.84 -8.53 5.78
CA THR A 166 11.91 -9.24 5.06
C THR A 166 13.23 -9.18 5.82
N GLU A 167 14.21 -9.99 5.41
CA GLU A 167 15.61 -9.64 5.65
C GLU A 167 15.99 -8.30 5.00
N PRO A 168 17.05 -7.61 5.47
CA PRO A 168 17.49 -6.38 4.82
C PRO A 168 17.85 -6.67 3.37
N PHE A 169 17.45 -5.78 2.48
CA PHE A 169 17.89 -5.87 1.11
C PHE A 169 19.41 -5.69 1.04
N LYS A 170 20.09 -6.64 0.40
CA LYS A 170 21.56 -6.61 0.25
C LYS A 170 22.05 -5.47 -0.65
N GLY A 171 21.20 -5.04 -1.57
CA GLY A 171 21.44 -3.93 -2.48
C GLY A 171 20.17 -3.12 -2.64
N GLY A 172 20.29 -1.98 -3.33
CA GLY A 172 19.13 -1.12 -3.58
C GLY A 172 18.06 -1.82 -4.43
N THR A 173 16.82 -1.82 -3.93
CA THR A 173 15.67 -2.48 -4.56
C THR A 173 14.58 -1.45 -4.85
N GLU A 174 14.19 -1.31 -6.10
CA GLU A 174 13.08 -0.42 -6.49
C GLU A 174 11.79 -1.22 -6.61
N LEU A 175 10.75 -0.78 -5.90
CA LEU A 175 9.38 -1.27 -6.06
C LEU A 175 8.54 -0.20 -6.74
N SER A 176 8.27 -0.37 -8.03
CA SER A 176 7.45 0.56 -8.81
C SER A 176 6.41 -0.20 -9.61
N GLY A 177 5.16 -0.11 -9.14
CA GLY A 177 4.03 -0.84 -9.68
C GLY A 177 3.10 -1.40 -8.60
N PRO A 178 2.17 -2.28 -9.01
CA PRO A 178 1.21 -2.89 -8.10
C PRO A 178 1.87 -3.75 -7.02
N ILE A 179 1.25 -3.74 -5.84
CA ILE A 179 1.52 -4.65 -4.73
C ILE A 179 0.20 -5.35 -4.39
N VAL A 180 0.20 -6.68 -4.42
CA VAL A 180 -1.01 -7.49 -4.27
C VAL A 180 -0.86 -8.41 -3.05
N PRO A 181 -1.45 -8.04 -1.91
CA PRO A 181 -1.56 -8.94 -0.77
C PRO A 181 -2.71 -9.93 -0.96
N THR A 182 -2.46 -11.19 -0.64
CA THR A 182 -3.45 -12.26 -0.56
C THR A 182 -3.34 -12.89 0.81
N LEU A 183 -4.42 -12.86 1.59
CA LEU A 183 -4.45 -13.43 2.92
C LEU A 183 -5.37 -14.65 2.97
N TYR A 184 -5.04 -15.58 3.85
CA TYR A 184 -5.92 -16.65 4.28
C TYR A 184 -6.26 -16.40 5.73
N VAL A 185 -7.54 -16.19 6.01
CA VAL A 185 -7.97 -15.67 7.32
C VAL A 185 -9.15 -16.46 7.87
N SER A 186 -9.27 -16.47 9.19
CA SER A 186 -10.46 -16.95 9.88
C SER A 186 -10.89 -15.97 10.97
N SER A 187 -12.14 -16.10 11.40
CA SER A 187 -12.73 -15.33 12.49
C SER A 187 -13.79 -16.18 13.18
N ASP A 188 -14.08 -15.87 14.44
CA ASP A 188 -15.27 -16.37 15.13
C ASP A 188 -16.52 -15.49 14.89
N ALA A 189 -16.33 -14.29 14.35
CA ALA A 189 -17.39 -13.35 14.00
C ALA A 189 -18.05 -13.68 12.65
N LYS A 190 -19.29 -13.23 12.48
CA LYS A 190 -20.07 -13.42 11.24
C LYS A 190 -19.56 -12.57 10.07
N ASP A 191 -18.94 -11.44 10.40
CA ASP A 191 -18.27 -10.52 9.48
C ASP A 191 -17.15 -9.80 10.26
N THR A 192 -16.11 -9.35 9.57
CA THR A 192 -15.04 -8.52 10.13
C THR A 192 -14.28 -7.86 8.97
N ASP A 193 -13.26 -7.06 9.27
CA ASP A 193 -12.37 -6.49 8.27
C ASP A 193 -10.97 -7.07 8.41
N PHE A 194 -10.19 -7.09 7.33
CA PHE A 194 -8.75 -7.27 7.36
C PHE A 194 -8.08 -6.15 6.57
N THR A 195 -7.02 -5.60 7.12
CA THR A 195 -6.24 -4.50 6.58
C THR A 195 -4.83 -4.98 6.27
N VAL A 196 -4.21 -4.40 5.25
CA VAL A 196 -2.78 -4.55 4.97
C VAL A 196 -2.19 -3.18 4.76
N LYS A 197 -1.11 -2.86 5.46
CA LYS A 197 -0.28 -1.66 5.24
C LYS A 197 1.12 -2.08 4.86
N VAL A 198 1.70 -1.44 3.85
CA VAL A 198 3.06 -1.70 3.36
C VAL A 198 3.99 -0.59 3.82
N LEU A 199 5.19 -0.94 4.27
CA LEU A 199 6.14 -0.03 4.88
C LEU A 199 7.57 -0.21 4.37
N ASP A 200 8.32 0.88 4.43
CA ASP A 200 9.77 0.94 4.27
C ASP A 200 10.44 1.11 5.65
N VAL A 201 11.17 0.08 6.09
CA VAL A 201 11.87 0.06 7.37
C VAL A 201 13.33 0.40 7.16
N TYR A 202 13.76 1.47 7.83
CA TYR A 202 15.11 2.01 7.77
C TYR A 202 16.05 1.21 8.67
N PRO A 203 17.37 1.26 8.43
CA PRO A 203 18.35 0.59 9.28
C PRO A 203 18.32 1.03 10.76
N ASP A 204 17.84 2.25 11.04
CA ASP A 204 17.66 2.79 12.40
C ASP A 204 16.29 2.43 13.03
N GLY A 205 15.49 1.65 12.33
CA GLY A 205 14.20 1.14 12.79
C GLY A 205 12.99 1.99 12.43
N ARG A 206 13.14 3.23 11.93
CA ARG A 206 11.98 4.01 11.45
C ARG A 206 11.21 3.23 10.38
N ALA A 207 9.89 3.16 10.49
CA ALA A 207 9.05 2.39 9.59
C ALA A 207 7.98 3.29 8.94
N TYR A 208 8.26 3.78 7.74
CA TYR A 208 7.35 4.69 7.04
C TYR A 208 6.36 3.91 6.18
N ASN A 209 5.07 4.18 6.37
CA ASN A 209 4.02 3.60 5.54
C ASN A 209 4.04 4.17 4.11
N LEU A 210 3.79 3.29 3.14
CA LEU A 210 3.82 3.57 1.71
C LEU A 210 2.41 3.58 1.10
N ASP A 211 1.63 2.54 1.39
CA ASP A 211 0.25 2.38 0.93
C ASP A 211 -0.46 1.36 1.83
N GLU A 212 -1.79 1.36 1.80
CA GLU A 212 -2.61 0.47 2.62
C GLU A 212 -4.02 0.24 2.04
N SER A 213 -4.57 -0.93 2.35
CA SER A 213 -5.85 -1.43 1.85
C SER A 213 -6.63 -2.12 2.96
N ILE A 214 -7.92 -2.29 2.73
CA ILE A 214 -8.85 -2.99 3.62
C ILE A 214 -9.76 -3.87 2.79
N GLN A 215 -10.17 -5.00 3.33
CA GLN A 215 -11.24 -5.82 2.79
C GLN A 215 -12.21 -6.16 3.92
N ARG A 216 -13.48 -5.75 3.73
CA ARG A 216 -14.59 -6.19 4.56
C ARG A 216 -15.11 -7.54 4.06
N LEU A 217 -15.23 -8.51 4.96
CA LEU A 217 -15.34 -9.92 4.60
C LEU A 217 -16.69 -10.29 3.98
N ARG A 218 -17.76 -9.54 4.29
CA ARG A 218 -19.05 -9.70 3.60
C ARG A 218 -19.01 -9.42 2.10
N TYR A 219 -17.99 -8.69 1.63
CA TYR A 219 -17.78 -8.35 0.21
C TYR A 219 -16.62 -9.11 -0.45
N ARG A 220 -16.07 -10.14 0.22
CA ARG A 220 -14.87 -10.86 -0.25
C ARG A 220 -15.02 -11.54 -1.62
N ASP A 221 -16.25 -11.86 -2.03
CA ASP A 221 -16.55 -12.52 -3.31
C ASP A 221 -16.81 -11.52 -4.45
N GLY A 222 -16.77 -10.21 -4.16
CA GLY A 222 -17.02 -9.12 -5.10
C GLY A 222 -18.15 -8.19 -4.66
N TYR A 223 -18.04 -6.90 -4.98
CA TYR A 223 -19.05 -5.88 -4.61
C TYR A 223 -20.36 -5.99 -5.39
N ASP A 224 -20.37 -6.74 -6.50
CA ASP A 224 -21.54 -7.06 -7.31
C ASP A 224 -22.19 -8.40 -6.92
N LYS A 225 -21.64 -9.12 -5.93
CA LYS A 225 -22.15 -10.41 -5.46
C LYS A 225 -23.03 -10.28 -4.22
N PRO A 226 -23.89 -11.28 -3.94
CA PRO A 226 -24.58 -11.35 -2.65
C PRO A 226 -23.59 -11.31 -1.49
N LEU A 227 -24.02 -10.76 -0.36
CA LEU A 227 -23.22 -10.73 0.87
C LEU A 227 -22.85 -12.14 1.30
N ALA A 228 -21.58 -12.33 1.67
CA ALA A 228 -21.06 -13.61 2.07
C ALA A 228 -20.73 -13.62 3.56
N TRP A 229 -21.29 -14.54 4.34
CA TRP A 229 -21.03 -14.58 5.79
C TRP A 229 -19.87 -15.52 6.14
N MET A 230 -19.18 -15.22 7.23
CA MET A 230 -18.14 -16.10 7.78
C MET A 230 -18.77 -17.15 8.68
N GLU A 231 -18.26 -18.38 8.59
CA GLU A 231 -18.51 -19.47 9.54
C GLU A 231 -17.35 -19.48 10.54
N SER A 232 -17.67 -19.62 11.82
CA SER A 232 -16.66 -19.57 12.90
C SER A 232 -15.52 -20.56 12.65
N GLY A 233 -14.30 -20.06 12.60
CA GLY A 233 -13.07 -20.85 12.41
C GLY A 233 -12.82 -21.36 10.98
N LYS A 234 -13.72 -21.12 10.03
CA LYS A 234 -13.48 -21.48 8.62
C LYS A 234 -12.46 -20.53 8.00
N VAL A 235 -11.50 -21.09 7.26
CA VAL A 235 -10.46 -20.31 6.58
C VAL A 235 -10.96 -19.84 5.21
N TYR A 236 -10.84 -18.55 4.94
CA TYR A 236 -11.22 -17.91 3.70
C TYR A 236 -10.00 -17.28 3.03
N LYS A 237 -9.89 -17.43 1.70
CA LYS A 237 -8.95 -16.65 0.90
C LYS A 237 -9.53 -15.26 0.67
N VAL A 238 -8.74 -14.23 0.94
CA VAL A 238 -9.11 -12.82 0.82
C VAL A 238 -8.09 -12.14 -0.08
N ALA A 239 -8.56 -11.67 -1.23
CA ALA A 239 -7.80 -10.77 -2.09
C ALA A 239 -8.19 -9.34 -1.71
N LEU A 240 -7.23 -8.56 -1.21
CA LEU A 240 -7.47 -7.14 -0.99
C LEU A 240 -7.28 -6.39 -2.32
N GLN A 241 -7.83 -5.18 -2.39
CA GLN A 241 -7.58 -4.29 -3.53
C GLN A 241 -6.07 -4.07 -3.70
N PRO A 242 -5.54 -4.18 -4.93
CA PRO A 242 -4.12 -3.92 -5.20
C PRO A 242 -3.71 -2.53 -4.73
N LEU A 243 -2.59 -2.51 -4.02
CA LEU A 243 -1.86 -1.31 -3.66
C LEU A 243 -0.99 -0.89 -4.85
N ASN A 244 -0.48 0.35 -4.84
CA ASN A 244 0.43 0.81 -5.88
C ASN A 244 1.45 1.80 -5.29
N THR A 245 2.73 1.61 -5.57
CA THR A 245 3.78 2.51 -5.07
C THR A 245 4.91 2.66 -6.06
N SER A 246 5.77 3.64 -5.79
CA SER A 246 7.11 3.77 -6.37
C SER A 246 8.08 4.16 -5.26
N ASN A 247 8.77 3.17 -4.69
CA ASN A 247 9.71 3.35 -3.59
C ASN A 247 11.01 2.58 -3.85
N TYR A 248 12.12 3.29 -3.76
CA TYR A 248 13.45 2.70 -3.72
C TYR A 248 13.85 2.44 -2.27
N PHE A 249 14.15 1.19 -1.98
CA PHE A 249 14.68 0.71 -0.70
C PHE A 249 16.21 0.64 -0.83
N PRO A 250 16.97 1.54 -0.19
CA PRO A 250 18.42 1.43 -0.12
C PRO A 250 18.88 0.10 0.50
N ALA A 251 20.15 -0.26 0.28
CA ALA A 251 20.73 -1.41 0.97
C ALA A 251 20.59 -1.26 2.50
N GLY A 252 20.23 -2.35 3.17
CA GLY A 252 19.96 -2.36 4.62
C GLY A 252 18.51 -2.04 5.00
N HIS A 253 17.70 -1.47 4.10
CA HIS A 253 16.26 -1.31 4.34
C HIS A 253 15.53 -2.65 4.24
N ARG A 254 14.34 -2.72 4.85
CA ARG A 254 13.46 -3.90 4.79
C ARG A 254 12.10 -3.51 4.26
N LEU A 255 11.48 -4.44 3.53
CA LEU A 255 10.06 -4.38 3.25
C LEU A 255 9.30 -4.97 4.43
N ARG A 256 8.29 -4.25 4.92
CA ARG A 256 7.40 -4.72 5.98
C ARG A 256 5.96 -4.60 5.56
N ILE A 257 5.13 -5.51 6.05
CA ILE A 257 3.69 -5.32 6.09
C ILE A 257 3.15 -5.43 7.51
N GLU A 258 2.09 -4.69 7.76
CA GLU A 258 1.23 -4.84 8.92
C GLU A 258 -0.09 -5.47 8.48
N VAL A 259 -0.64 -6.38 9.28
CA VAL A 259 -1.99 -6.93 9.13
C VAL A 259 -2.78 -6.68 10.41
N SER A 260 -3.98 -6.14 10.28
CA SER A 260 -4.91 -5.90 11.40
C SER A 260 -6.36 -5.96 10.91
N SER A 261 -7.34 -5.67 11.75
CA SER A 261 -8.77 -5.62 11.40
C SER A 261 -9.40 -4.24 11.51
N SER A 262 -8.60 -3.19 11.65
CA SER A 262 -9.09 -1.82 11.61
C SER A 262 -8.01 -0.83 11.19
N ASN A 263 -8.45 0.31 10.70
CA ASN A 263 -7.62 1.47 10.39
C ASN A 263 -8.53 2.71 10.38
N PHE A 264 -8.89 3.16 11.57
CA PHE A 264 -9.94 4.17 11.80
C PHE A 264 -9.34 5.55 12.11
N PRO A 265 -9.84 6.68 11.57
CA PRO A 265 -11.07 6.83 10.81
C PRO A 265 -10.91 6.82 9.29
N ARG A 266 -9.77 6.36 8.75
CA ARG A 266 -9.64 6.20 7.29
C ARG A 266 -10.75 5.30 6.74
N PHE A 267 -11.00 4.18 7.41
CA PHE A 267 -12.12 3.30 7.13
C PHE A 267 -13.07 3.26 8.33
N ASP A 268 -14.35 3.05 8.07
CA ASP A 268 -15.32 2.79 9.15
C ASP A 268 -14.98 1.45 9.82
N ARG A 269 -15.23 1.38 11.13
CA ARG A 269 -14.95 0.17 11.91
C ARG A 269 -16.00 -0.89 11.59
N ASN A 270 -15.62 -2.10 11.25
CA ASN A 270 -16.56 -3.22 11.29
C ASN A 270 -16.99 -3.47 12.73
N LEU A 271 -18.30 -3.60 12.97
CA LEU A 271 -18.84 -3.90 14.30
C LEU A 271 -18.93 -5.41 14.58
N ASN A 272 -18.51 -6.24 13.62
CA ASN A 272 -18.39 -7.69 13.68
C ASN A 272 -19.72 -8.46 13.84
N THR A 273 -20.86 -7.78 13.71
CA THR A 273 -22.21 -8.36 13.88
C THR A 273 -22.78 -8.94 12.58
N GLY A 274 -22.28 -8.49 11.43
CA GLY A 274 -22.91 -8.69 10.12
C GLY A 274 -24.15 -7.82 9.87
N GLY A 275 -24.44 -6.85 10.76
CA GLY A 275 -25.54 -5.91 10.61
C GLY A 275 -25.21 -4.69 9.75
N ASN A 276 -26.06 -3.67 9.80
CA ASN A 276 -25.89 -2.43 9.06
C ASN A 276 -24.91 -1.50 9.78
N ASN A 277 -23.64 -1.55 9.36
CA ASN A 277 -22.54 -0.80 9.96
C ASN A 277 -22.81 0.71 10.18
N TYR A 278 -23.68 1.34 9.38
CA TYR A 278 -23.99 2.77 9.45
C TYR A 278 -25.01 3.16 10.54
N ASP A 279 -25.81 2.23 11.06
CA ASP A 279 -26.82 2.50 12.11
C ASP A 279 -26.62 1.67 13.39
N GLU A 280 -25.65 0.76 13.38
CA GLU A 280 -25.27 -0.02 14.54
C GLU A 280 -24.41 0.79 15.54
N SER A 281 -24.65 0.56 16.83
CA SER A 281 -23.96 1.24 17.93
C SER A 281 -23.21 0.29 18.88
N ARG A 282 -23.40 -1.02 18.72
CA ARG A 282 -22.81 -2.05 19.57
C ARG A 282 -22.07 -3.06 18.69
N GLY A 283 -20.76 -3.13 18.89
CA GLY A 283 -19.93 -4.15 18.24
C GLY A 283 -19.77 -5.40 19.10
N VAL A 284 -19.28 -6.45 18.46
CA VAL A 284 -18.82 -7.69 19.10
C VAL A 284 -17.31 -7.79 18.93
N VAL A 285 -16.62 -8.30 19.94
CA VAL A 285 -15.19 -8.58 19.85
C VAL A 285 -14.98 -9.80 18.95
N ALA A 286 -14.09 -9.69 17.96
CA ALA A 286 -13.74 -10.78 17.05
C ALA A 286 -12.35 -11.35 17.36
N HIS A 287 -12.21 -12.66 17.32
CA HIS A 287 -10.94 -13.37 17.40
C HIS A 287 -10.52 -13.78 15.99
N ASN A 288 -9.62 -12.99 15.42
CA ASN A 288 -9.21 -13.09 14.04
C ASN A 288 -7.85 -13.79 13.95
N ALA A 289 -7.63 -14.50 12.85
CA ALA A 289 -6.36 -15.19 12.61
C ALA A 289 -5.92 -15.09 11.15
N VAL A 290 -4.61 -14.96 10.94
CA VAL A 290 -3.95 -15.05 9.63
C VAL A 290 -3.22 -16.38 9.54
N HIS A 291 -3.62 -17.20 8.57
CA HIS A 291 -3.05 -18.51 8.30
C HIS A 291 -1.92 -18.41 7.29
N HIS A 292 -0.85 -19.17 7.50
CA HIS A 292 0.33 -19.15 6.63
C HIS A 292 1.00 -20.52 6.57
N SER A 293 0.71 -21.26 5.50
CA SER A 293 1.28 -22.57 5.24
C SER A 293 1.23 -22.90 3.74
N LYS A 294 1.71 -24.07 3.35
CA LYS A 294 1.52 -24.61 1.99
C LYS A 294 0.04 -24.74 1.61
N GLN A 295 -0.83 -25.06 2.58
CA GLN A 295 -2.27 -25.13 2.36
C GLN A 295 -2.91 -23.74 2.29
N TYR A 296 -2.41 -22.80 3.11
CA TYR A 296 -2.91 -21.43 3.23
C TYR A 296 -1.79 -20.43 2.95
N PRO A 297 -1.37 -20.27 1.68
CA PRO A 297 -0.21 -19.47 1.33
C PRO A 297 -0.52 -17.97 1.34
N SER A 298 -0.71 -17.39 2.54
CA SER A 298 -0.77 -15.92 2.66
C SER A 298 0.52 -15.32 2.13
N GLN A 299 0.40 -14.34 1.24
CA GLN A 299 1.51 -13.84 0.45
C GLN A 299 1.35 -12.36 0.07
N LEU A 300 2.48 -11.75 -0.27
CA LEU A 300 2.60 -10.42 -0.82
C LEU A 300 3.34 -10.53 -2.16
N THR A 301 2.64 -10.24 -3.26
CA THR A 301 3.27 -10.11 -4.57
C THR A 301 3.62 -8.64 -4.81
N ILE A 302 4.89 -8.35 -5.08
CA ILE A 302 5.41 -7.00 -5.32
C ILE A 302 5.96 -6.87 -6.73
N THR A 303 6.04 -5.64 -7.24
CA THR A 303 6.61 -5.32 -8.55
C THR A 303 8.01 -4.73 -8.39
N VAL A 304 9.06 -5.53 -8.61
CA VAL A 304 10.46 -5.13 -8.49
C VAL A 304 11.01 -4.68 -9.84
N VAL A 305 11.64 -3.51 -9.90
CA VAL A 305 12.29 -3.00 -11.12
C VAL A 305 13.78 -3.32 -11.09
N LYS A 306 14.26 -4.12 -12.06
CA LYS A 306 15.69 -4.36 -12.24
C LYS A 306 16.31 -3.21 -13.03
N ARG A 307 17.14 -2.40 -12.39
CA ARG A 307 17.94 -1.38 -13.08
C ARG A 307 19.05 -2.05 -13.90
N GLY A 308 18.75 -2.36 -15.15
CA GLY A 308 19.68 -2.99 -16.10
C GLY A 308 19.17 -3.13 -17.54
N ALA A 309 17.92 -2.78 -17.84
CA ALA A 309 17.36 -2.83 -19.19
C ALA A 309 16.73 -1.47 -19.56
N ALA A 310 17.54 -0.60 -20.16
CA ALA A 310 17.25 0.80 -20.54
C ALA A 310 16.78 1.71 -19.38
N PRO A 311 17.41 2.87 -19.15
CA PRO A 311 17.09 3.69 -17.99
C PRO A 311 15.71 4.33 -18.14
N SER A 312 14.89 4.25 -17.09
CA SER A 312 14.00 5.36 -16.77
C SER A 312 14.87 6.61 -16.72
N GLN A 313 14.60 7.57 -17.60
CA GLN A 313 15.39 8.79 -17.62
C GLN A 313 14.91 9.67 -16.49
N ALA A 314 15.83 10.03 -15.59
CA ALA A 314 15.58 11.07 -14.61
C ALA A 314 15.22 12.35 -15.35
N LEU A 315 14.14 13.01 -14.96
CA LEU A 315 13.84 14.33 -15.50
C LEU A 315 14.97 15.30 -15.10
N PRO A 316 15.45 16.15 -16.01
CA PRO A 316 16.41 17.19 -15.66
C PRO A 316 15.80 18.08 -14.58
N GLN A 317 16.50 18.23 -13.44
CA GLN A 317 16.10 19.16 -12.39
C GLN A 317 16.42 20.59 -12.88
N LYS A 318 15.42 21.49 -12.84
CA LYS A 318 15.59 22.93 -13.09
C LYS A 318 15.96 23.64 -11.79
#